data_AF-A0A1Y2GVH5-F1
#
_entry.id   AF-A0A1Y2GVH5-F1
#
_cell.length_a   1.000
_cell.length_b   1.000
_cell.length_c   1.000
_cell.angle_alpha   90.00
_cell.angle_beta   90.00
_cell.angle_gamma   90.00
#
_symmetry.space_group_name_H-M   'P 1'
#
loop_
_entity.id
_entity.type
_entity.pdbx_description
1 polymer ?
#
loop_
_entity_poly.entity_id
_entity_poly.type
_entity_poly.pdbx_seq_one_letter_code
_entity_poly.pdbx_strand_id
1 'polypeptide(L)'
;MKFLSWAVSALMALATSASLASAQSSDPVACASCLQKALQALPACAGVQIQPGSVSPAYASCLCSSLSGAWIDSCKGASQCGSSVTYFKSAYGSIIKAAGLSCTGTPTFSPV
;
A
#
# COMPACT_ATOMS: atom_id res chain seq x y z
N MET A 1 -21.58 32.22 -53.56
CA MET A 1 -22.22 30.92 -53.25
C MET A 1 -21.14 29.95 -52.78
N LYS A 2 -21.43 29.20 -51.72
CA LYS A 2 -20.80 27.94 -51.26
C LYS A 2 -19.35 27.98 -50.70
N PHE A 3 -19.32 27.84 -49.37
CA PHE A 3 -18.33 27.22 -48.47
C PHE A 3 -17.73 25.90 -49.00
N LEU A 4 -16.57 25.49 -48.45
CA LEU A 4 -16.07 24.11 -48.20
C LEU A 4 -14.53 24.18 -48.24
N SER A 5 -13.71 23.60 -47.38
CA SER A 5 -13.83 22.96 -46.07
C SER A 5 -12.40 22.72 -45.58
N TRP A 6 -12.20 22.77 -44.27
CA TRP A 6 -11.01 22.29 -43.56
C TRP A 6 -10.56 20.89 -44.00
N ALA A 7 -9.24 20.69 -44.12
CA ALA A 7 -8.60 19.39 -43.90
C ALA A 7 -7.13 19.60 -43.47
N VAL A 8 -6.95 19.97 -42.20
CA VAL A 8 -5.67 19.78 -41.49
C VAL A 8 -5.68 18.33 -40.99
N SER A 9 -5.07 17.41 -41.75
CA SER A 9 -4.73 16.07 -41.28
C SER A 9 -3.28 16.11 -40.79
N ALA A 10 -3.02 16.29 -39.50
CA ALA A 10 -3.09 15.25 -38.46
C ALA A 10 -2.10 14.10 -38.71
N LEU A 11 -0.85 14.33 -38.29
CA LEU A 11 0.10 13.29 -37.88
C LEU A 11 0.85 13.85 -36.66
N MET A 12 0.09 14.10 -35.58
CA MET A 12 0.66 14.28 -34.25
C MET A 12 1.23 12.93 -33.82
N ALA A 13 2.53 12.81 -33.98
CA ALA A 13 3.37 11.82 -33.38
C ALA A 13 3.38 12.03 -31.85
N LEU A 14 3.39 10.90 -31.13
CA LEU A 14 3.81 10.77 -29.72
C LEU A 14 3.08 11.65 -28.70
N ALA A 15 1.99 11.11 -28.17
CA ALA A 15 1.91 10.97 -26.73
C ALA A 15 1.18 9.67 -26.46
N THR A 16 1.94 8.64 -26.11
CA THR A 16 1.45 7.58 -25.25
C THR A 16 0.87 8.26 -24.02
N SER A 17 -0.43 8.52 -24.03
CA SER A 17 -1.23 8.57 -22.82
C SER A 17 -1.16 7.16 -22.26
N ALA A 18 -0.04 6.85 -21.60
CA ALA A 18 -0.07 6.06 -20.40
C ALA A 18 -1.08 6.77 -19.53
N SER A 19 -2.34 6.36 -19.68
CA SER A 19 -3.32 6.51 -18.64
C SER A 19 -2.67 5.85 -17.45
N LEU A 20 -1.96 6.63 -16.63
CA LEU A 20 -2.00 6.44 -15.20
C LEU A 20 -3.48 6.59 -14.86
N ALA A 21 -4.23 5.53 -15.13
CA ALA A 21 -5.44 5.23 -14.42
C ALA A 21 -4.93 5.02 -13.00
N SER A 22 -4.81 6.14 -12.28
CA SER A 22 -4.93 6.20 -10.84
C SER A 22 -6.27 5.56 -10.54
N ALA A 23 -6.30 4.24 -10.49
CA ALA A 23 -7.42 3.47 -9.99
C ALA A 23 -7.45 3.71 -8.47
N GLN A 24 -7.82 4.93 -8.09
CA GLN A 24 -8.31 5.26 -6.77
C GLN A 24 -9.70 4.64 -6.68
N SER A 25 -9.75 3.33 -6.49
CA SER A 25 -11.01 2.62 -6.26
C SER A 25 -10.75 1.45 -5.35
N SER A 26 -10.60 1.80 -4.09
CA SER A 26 -10.77 0.89 -2.97
C SER A 26 -11.05 1.79 -1.77
N ASP A 27 -12.18 1.55 -1.12
CA ASP A 27 -12.56 2.24 0.10
C ASP A 27 -11.38 2.15 1.08
N PRO A 28 -10.76 3.28 1.46
CA PRO A 28 -9.55 3.26 2.28
C PRO A 28 -9.80 2.62 3.65
N VAL A 29 -11.04 2.65 4.13
CA VAL A 29 -11.46 2.00 5.38
C VAL A 29 -11.55 0.49 5.19
N ALA A 30 -12.08 0.00 4.06
CA ALA A 30 -12.08 -1.42 3.74
C ALA A 30 -10.66 -1.98 3.59
N CYS A 31 -9.76 -1.22 2.96
CA CYS A 31 -8.37 -1.62 2.82
C CYS A 31 -7.65 -1.67 4.17
N ALA A 32 -7.72 -0.59 4.97
CA ALA A 32 -7.11 -0.53 6.29
C ALA A 32 -7.64 -1.63 7.22
N SER A 33 -8.95 -1.89 7.17
CA SER A 33 -9.60 -2.97 7.94
C SER A 33 -9.13 -4.36 7.51
N CYS A 34 -8.96 -4.59 6.20
CA CYS A 34 -8.41 -5.85 5.70
C CYS A 34 -6.97 -6.04 6.19
N LEU A 35 -6.13 -5.00 6.02
CA LEU A 35 -4.72 -5.06 6.41
C LEU A 35 -4.60 -5.30 7.92
N GLN A 36 -5.38 -4.61 8.74
CA GLN A 36 -5.39 -4.80 10.19
C GLN A 36 -5.81 -6.23 10.56
N LYS A 37 -6.86 -6.78 9.95
CA LYS A 37 -7.30 -8.17 10.19
C LYS A 37 -6.24 -9.19 9.74
N ALA A 38 -5.66 -9.00 8.56
CA ALA A 38 -4.64 -9.89 8.01
C ALA A 38 -3.36 -9.87 8.86
N LEU A 39 -2.97 -8.70 9.38
CA LEU A 39 -1.86 -8.57 10.30
C LEU A 39 -2.17 -9.23 11.65
N GLN A 40 -3.36 -9.02 12.22
CA GLN A 40 -3.79 -9.67 13.47
C GLN A 40 -3.95 -11.19 13.37
N ALA A 41 -4.18 -11.73 12.18
CA ALA A 41 -4.23 -13.17 11.94
C ALA A 41 -2.84 -13.83 12.00
N LEU A 42 -1.75 -13.05 11.98
CA LEU A 42 -0.41 -13.59 12.16
C LEU A 42 -0.20 -14.04 13.61
N PRO A 43 0.41 -15.21 13.84
CA PRO A 43 0.65 -15.73 15.20
C PRO A 43 1.40 -14.75 16.09
N ALA A 44 2.40 -14.05 15.53
CA ALA A 44 3.22 -13.06 16.23
C ALA A 44 2.49 -11.74 16.55
N CYS A 45 1.32 -11.53 15.95
CA CYS A 45 0.52 -10.31 16.06
C CYS A 45 -0.84 -10.55 16.74
N ALA A 46 -1.16 -11.81 17.07
CA ALA A 46 -2.39 -12.18 17.72
C ALA A 46 -2.47 -11.53 19.11
N GLY A 47 -3.56 -10.80 19.38
CA GLY A 47 -3.76 -10.10 20.65
C GLY A 47 -2.94 -8.81 20.81
N VAL A 48 -2.13 -8.43 19.83
CA VAL A 48 -1.42 -7.15 19.84
C VAL A 48 -2.40 -6.03 19.49
N GLN A 49 -2.47 -5.00 20.34
CA GLN A 49 -3.19 -3.76 20.01
C GLN A 49 -2.42 -3.01 18.92
N ILE A 50 -2.90 -3.15 17.68
CA ILE A 50 -2.38 -2.44 16.52
C ILE A 50 -3.04 -1.07 16.50
N GLN A 51 -2.41 -0.11 17.17
CA GLN A 51 -2.77 1.30 17.10
C GLN A 51 -1.72 2.03 16.26
N PRO A 52 -2.14 2.83 15.26
CA PRO A 52 -1.24 3.74 14.55
C PRO A 52 -0.50 4.64 15.56
N GLY A 53 0.83 4.69 15.49
CA GLY A 53 1.66 5.45 16.43
C GLY A 53 1.99 4.74 17.75
N SER A 54 1.51 3.52 17.96
CA SER A 54 1.95 2.70 19.10
C SER A 54 3.42 2.31 18.94
N VAL A 55 4.22 2.59 19.96
CA VAL A 55 5.65 2.21 20.02
C VAL A 55 5.86 0.95 20.87
N SER A 56 4.80 0.18 21.12
CA SER A 56 4.87 -1.02 21.95
C SER A 56 5.85 -2.05 21.37
N PRO A 57 6.72 -2.66 22.20
CA PRO A 57 7.64 -3.70 21.75
C PRO A 57 6.93 -4.95 21.21
N ALA A 58 5.70 -5.24 21.68
CA ALA A 58 4.89 -6.32 21.11
C ALA A 58 4.45 -6.01 19.67
N TYR A 59 4.11 -4.75 19.40
CA TYR A 59 3.77 -4.29 18.05
C TYR A 59 5.00 -4.27 17.14
N ALA A 60 6.15 -3.79 17.63
CA ALA A 60 7.41 -3.87 16.92
C ALA A 60 7.79 -5.33 16.58
N SER A 61 7.64 -6.25 17.54
CA SER A 61 7.95 -7.68 17.33
C SER A 61 7.03 -8.33 16.29
N CYS A 62 5.74 -8.00 16.32
CA CYS A 62 4.76 -8.39 15.31
C CYS A 62 5.18 -7.92 13.90
N LEU A 63 5.56 -6.65 13.77
CA LEU A 63 5.98 -6.08 12.49
C LEU A 63 7.30 -6.67 11.99
N CYS A 64 8.28 -6.88 12.88
CA CYS A 64 9.53 -7.54 12.54
C CYS A 64 9.32 -8.97 12.02
N SER A 65 8.35 -9.70 12.58
CA SER A 65 7.97 -11.05 12.13
C SER A 65 7.18 -11.05 10.82
N SER A 66 6.70 -9.89 10.36
CA SER A 66 5.83 -9.74 9.19
C SER A 66 6.43 -8.87 8.08
N LEU A 67 7.73 -8.57 8.16
CA LEU A 67 8.50 -7.75 7.20
C LEU A 67 8.44 -8.23 5.75
N SER A 68 8.19 -9.52 5.52
CA SER A 68 8.02 -10.08 4.17
C SER A 68 6.80 -9.50 3.44
N GLY A 69 5.84 -8.92 4.17
CA GLY A 69 4.60 -8.38 3.62
C GLY A 69 3.72 -9.45 2.96
N ALA A 70 3.97 -10.74 3.18
CA ALA A 70 3.19 -11.82 2.54
C ALA A 70 1.72 -11.79 2.93
N TRP A 71 1.41 -11.36 4.15
CA TRP A 71 0.04 -11.20 4.66
C TRP A 71 -0.77 -10.13 3.90
N ILE A 72 -0.09 -9.20 3.22
CA ILE A 72 -0.71 -8.12 2.44
C ILE A 72 -1.41 -8.66 1.19
N ASP A 73 -0.94 -9.80 0.65
CA ASP A 73 -1.57 -10.42 -0.53
C ASP A 73 -3.02 -10.86 -0.28
N SER A 74 -3.36 -11.15 0.97
CA SER A 74 -4.73 -11.50 1.39
C SER A 74 -5.74 -10.36 1.17
N CYS A 75 -5.26 -9.13 0.93
CA CYS A 75 -6.07 -7.94 0.71
C CYS A 75 -6.10 -7.46 -0.74
N LYS A 76 -5.57 -8.25 -1.69
CA LYS A 76 -5.54 -7.94 -3.14
C LYS A 76 -6.90 -7.88 -3.84
N GLY A 77 -8.00 -8.20 -3.15
CA GLY A 77 -9.34 -8.10 -3.73
C GLY A 77 -9.66 -6.68 -4.20
N ALA A 78 -10.28 -6.56 -5.38
CA ALA A 78 -10.71 -5.29 -5.97
C ALA A 78 -11.64 -4.47 -5.05
N SER A 79 -12.38 -5.14 -4.17
CA SER A 79 -13.29 -4.56 -3.18
C SER A 79 -12.62 -4.17 -1.85
N GLN A 80 -11.32 -4.46 -1.67
CA GLN A 80 -10.60 -4.19 -0.42
C GLN A 80 -9.52 -3.13 -0.61
N CYS A 81 -8.43 -3.45 -1.32
CA CYS A 81 -7.30 -2.53 -1.51
C CYS A 81 -6.92 -2.31 -3.00
N GLY A 82 -7.53 -3.07 -3.92
CA GLY A 82 -7.29 -2.94 -5.35
C GLY A 82 -5.80 -3.00 -5.73
N SER A 83 -5.44 -2.29 -6.80
CA SER A 83 -4.07 -2.23 -7.33
C SER A 83 -3.06 -1.61 -6.36
N SER A 84 -3.53 -0.71 -5.48
CA SER A 84 -2.72 0.04 -4.51
C SER A 84 -2.02 -0.85 -3.48
N VAL A 85 -2.56 -2.03 -3.21
CA VAL A 85 -1.98 -2.97 -2.25
C VAL A 85 -0.63 -3.53 -2.73
N THR A 86 -0.43 -3.65 -4.03
CA THR A 86 0.81 -4.16 -4.61
C THR A 86 1.95 -3.16 -4.39
N TYR A 87 1.64 -1.86 -4.53
CA TYR A 87 2.57 -0.77 -4.20
C TYR A 87 2.84 -0.73 -2.69
N PHE A 88 1.81 -0.85 -1.86
CA PHE A 88 2.00 -0.91 -0.42
C PHE A 88 2.91 -2.07 -0.01
N LYS A 89 2.71 -3.27 -0.56
CA LYS A 89 3.55 -4.44 -0.29
C LYS A 89 5.02 -4.20 -0.64
N SER A 90 5.30 -3.61 -1.81
CA SER A 90 6.68 -3.36 -2.23
C SER A 90 7.38 -2.28 -1.38
N ALA A 91 6.62 -1.30 -0.88
CA ALA A 91 7.14 -0.23 -0.03
C ALA A 91 7.12 -0.56 1.48
N TYR A 92 6.34 -1.56 1.91
CA TYR A 92 6.03 -1.85 3.31
C TYR A 92 7.27 -1.92 4.21
N GLY A 93 8.25 -2.75 3.85
CA GLY A 93 9.47 -2.90 4.63
C GLY A 93 10.26 -1.59 4.77
N SER A 94 10.28 -0.77 3.73
CA SER A 94 10.92 0.55 3.75
C SER A 94 10.13 1.56 4.59
N ILE A 95 8.81 1.58 4.47
CA ILE A 95 7.92 2.47 5.25
C ILE A 95 8.09 2.22 6.74
N ILE A 96 8.11 0.96 7.17
CA ILE A 96 8.16 0.64 8.60
C ILE A 96 9.56 0.86 9.19
N LYS A 97 10.63 0.61 8.40
CA LYS A 97 11.99 1.01 8.79
C LYS A 97 12.12 2.53 8.89
N ALA A 98 11.54 3.28 7.94
CA ALA A 98 11.52 4.74 7.97
C ALA A 98 10.66 5.29 9.14
N ALA A 99 9.68 4.52 9.61
CA ALA A 99 8.95 4.81 10.84
C ALA A 99 9.75 4.51 12.12
N GLY A 100 11.02 4.09 12.00
CA GLY A 100 11.92 3.84 13.12
C GLY A 100 11.91 2.42 13.66
N LEU A 101 11.27 1.45 12.98
CA LEU A 101 11.29 0.06 13.44
C LEU A 101 12.71 -0.51 13.37
N SER A 102 13.23 -0.90 14.53
CA SER A 102 14.43 -1.72 14.66
C SER A 102 14.05 -3.15 14.98
N CYS A 103 14.58 -4.09 14.19
CA CYS A 103 14.41 -5.53 14.39
C CYS A 103 15.69 -6.24 14.85
N THR A 104 16.77 -5.48 15.10
CA THR A 104 18.02 -6.02 15.62
C THR A 104 17.98 -6.00 17.15
N GLY A 105 18.15 -7.16 17.79
CA GLY A 105 18.00 -7.30 19.24
C GLY A 105 16.52 -7.35 19.66
N THR A 106 16.15 -6.61 20.72
CA THR A 106 14.75 -6.48 21.14
C THR A 106 14.01 -5.55 20.18
N PRO A 107 12.93 -5.99 19.50
CA PRO A 107 12.22 -5.14 18.55
C PRO A 107 11.62 -3.89 19.21
N THR A 108 11.93 -2.71 18.67
CA THR A 108 11.40 -1.43 19.15
C THR A 108 11.15 -0.47 18.01
N PHE A 109 10.36 0.56 18.27
CA PHE A 109 10.37 1.79 17.47
C PHE A 109 11.37 2.76 18.08
N SER A 110 12.42 3.08 17.34
CA SER A 110 13.33 4.16 17.68
C SER A 110 12.69 5.48 17.25
N PRO A 111 12.74 6.54 18.07
CA PRO A 111 12.35 7.87 17.62
C PRO A 111 13.24 8.26 16.44
N VAL A 112 12.62 8.52 15.28
CA VAL A 112 13.27 9.10 14.10
C VAL A 112 13.36 10.62 14.21
#